data_AF-A0A809PET3-F1
#
_entry.id   AF-A0A809PET3-F1
#
_cell.length_a   1.000
_cell.length_b   1.000
_cell.length_c   1.000
_cell.angle_alpha   90.00
_cell.angle_beta   90.00
_cell.angle_gamma   90.00
#
_symmetry.space_group_name_H-M   'P 1'
#
loop_
_entity.id
_entity.type
_entity.pdbx_description
1 polymer ?
#
loop_
_entity_poly.entity_id
_entity_poly.type
_entity_poly.pdbx_seq_one_letter_code
_entity_poly.pdbx_strand_id
1 'polypeptide(L)'
;MPTSLRGSILLGDAAIEKYRLIAVVVGLLVFVAMFLVLNRSKLGLLIRAGVENGEMVEALGYRIRRLFVLVFAAGSALAGLGGVMWGLYKESLTAAMGGDIMVMVFIVIIIGGLGSVGGCFIGALLMALVANYAGFLVPKLALVSNILLMIAVLLWRPTGLYTVVRR
;
A
#
# COMPACT_ATOMS: atom_id res chain seq x y z
N MET A 1 -21.02 -10.08 3.79
CA MET A 1 -21.03 -9.27 2.55
C MET A 1 -22.47 -8.99 2.10
N PRO A 2 -22.80 -7.84 1.50
CA PRO A 2 -24.13 -7.56 0.93
C PRO A 2 -24.43 -8.50 -0.25
N THR A 3 -25.66 -8.98 -0.35
CA THR A 3 -26.13 -9.97 -1.34
C THR A 3 -25.98 -9.54 -2.80
N SER A 4 -25.87 -8.24 -3.08
CA SER A 4 -25.64 -7.65 -4.41
C SER A 4 -24.21 -7.81 -4.94
N LEU A 5 -23.23 -8.10 -4.07
CA LEU A 5 -21.83 -8.36 -4.43
C LEU A 5 -21.52 -9.86 -4.53
N ARG A 6 -22.48 -10.74 -4.23
CA ARG A 6 -22.40 -12.19 -4.45
C ARG A 6 -22.65 -12.50 -5.92
N GLY A 7 -21.58 -12.48 -6.70
CA GLY A 7 -21.58 -13.05 -8.05
C GLY A 7 -20.16 -13.33 -8.48
N SER A 8 -19.88 -14.56 -8.91
CA SER A 8 -18.70 -14.85 -9.71
C SER A 8 -19.02 -14.48 -11.15
N ILE A 9 -18.05 -13.90 -11.85
CA ILE A 9 -18.08 -13.92 -13.31
C ILE A 9 -17.21 -15.12 -13.66
N LEU A 10 -17.84 -16.18 -14.18
CA LEU A 10 -17.15 -17.37 -14.65
C LEU A 10 -16.48 -17.02 -15.99
N LEU A 11 -15.17 -16.73 -15.95
CA LEU A 11 -14.34 -16.78 -17.16
C LEU A 11 -13.75 -18.19 -17.24
N GLY A 12 -14.42 -19.09 -17.96
CA GLY A 12 -13.99 -20.49 -18.10
C GLY A 12 -14.07 -21.26 -16.77
N ASP A 13 -12.92 -21.80 -16.33
CA ASP A 13 -12.76 -22.61 -15.09
C ASP A 13 -12.39 -21.79 -13.84
N ALA A 14 -12.24 -20.47 -13.97
CA ALA A 14 -11.88 -19.58 -12.86
C ALA A 14 -13.10 -18.78 -12.39
N ALA A 15 -13.62 -19.12 -11.21
CA ALA A 15 -14.62 -18.31 -10.52
C ALA A 15 -13.96 -17.04 -9.96
N ILE A 16 -13.97 -15.95 -10.74
CA ILE A 16 -13.48 -14.66 -10.27
C ILE A 16 -14.62 -13.96 -9.54
N GLU A 17 -14.47 -13.82 -8.22
CA GLU A 17 -15.36 -13.04 -7.37
C GLU A 17 -15.37 -11.58 -7.86
N LYS A 18 -16.56 -11.02 -8.18
CA LYS A 18 -16.72 -9.61 -8.59
C LYS A 18 -16.03 -8.62 -7.63
N TYR A 19 -15.98 -8.97 -6.35
CA TYR A 19 -15.30 -8.19 -5.33
C TYR A 19 -13.80 -8.00 -5.59
N ARG A 20 -13.08 -9.02 -6.09
CA ARG A 20 -11.64 -8.91 -6.40
C ARG A 20 -11.38 -7.94 -7.55
N LEU A 21 -12.22 -7.99 -8.60
CA LEU A 21 -12.15 -7.06 -9.73
C LEU A 21 -12.39 -5.62 -9.29
N ILE A 22 -13.43 -5.39 -8.47
CA ILE A 22 -13.71 -4.07 -7.91
C ILE A 22 -12.53 -3.60 -7.04
N ALA A 23 -11.98 -4.48 -6.20
CA ALA A 23 -10.86 -4.12 -5.34
C ALA A 23 -9.61 -3.71 -6.13
N VAL A 24 -9.30 -4.39 -7.23
CA VAL A 24 -8.20 -4.02 -8.13
C VAL A 24 -8.46 -2.67 -8.80
N VAL A 25 -9.68 -2.44 -9.30
CA VAL A 25 -10.04 -1.15 -9.93
C VAL A 25 -9.94 0.01 -8.94
N VAL A 26 -10.48 -0.15 -7.73
CA VAL A 26 -10.38 0.87 -6.68
C VAL A 26 -8.92 1.10 -6.29
N GLY A 27 -8.14 0.04 -6.10
CA GLY A 27 -6.71 0.15 -5.78
C GLY A 27 -5.92 0.90 -6.86
N LEU A 28 -6.17 0.60 -8.13
CA LEU A 28 -5.55 1.29 -9.25
C LEU A 28 -5.94 2.76 -9.31
N LEU A 29 -7.23 3.07 -9.13
CA LEU A 29 -7.73 4.45 -9.09
C LEU A 29 -7.07 5.25 -7.96
N VAL A 30 -6.98 4.68 -6.76
CA VAL A 30 -6.32 5.31 -5.61
C VAL A 30 -4.84 5.54 -5.88
N PHE A 31 -4.14 4.54 -6.45
CA PHE A 31 -2.73 4.67 -6.82
C PHE A 31 -2.51 5.80 -7.83
N VAL A 32 -3.29 5.84 -8.91
CA VAL A 32 -3.20 6.89 -9.93
C VAL A 32 -3.51 8.27 -9.33
N ALA A 33 -4.55 8.36 -8.48
CA ALA A 33 -4.91 9.60 -7.80
C ALA A 33 -3.76 10.10 -6.90
N MET A 34 -3.19 9.25 -6.05
CA MET A 34 -2.03 9.62 -5.23
C MET A 34 -0.83 10.01 -6.07
N PHE A 35 -0.53 9.25 -7.13
CA PHE A 35 0.60 9.53 -8.00
C PHE A 35 0.46 10.91 -8.68
N LEU A 36 -0.73 11.23 -9.19
CA LEU A 36 -1.01 12.53 -9.80
C LEU A 36 -0.97 13.66 -8.77
N VAL A 37 -1.58 13.48 -7.60
CA VAL A 37 -1.56 14.50 -6.53
C VAL A 37 -0.12 14.76 -6.09
N LEU A 38 0.69 13.73 -5.89
CA LEU A 38 2.05 13.92 -5.36
C LEU A 38 3.05 14.43 -6.42
N ASN A 39 2.93 13.98 -7.67
CA ASN A 39 3.89 14.34 -8.73
C ASN A 39 3.48 15.54 -9.59
N ARG A 40 2.17 15.77 -9.81
CA ARG A 40 1.69 16.80 -10.73
C ARG A 40 1.00 17.98 -10.05
N SER A 41 0.58 17.87 -8.78
CA SER A 41 -0.13 18.97 -8.11
C SER A 41 0.79 19.91 -7.33
N LYS A 42 0.33 21.15 -7.14
CA LYS A 42 1.00 22.15 -6.27
C LYS A 42 1.13 21.66 -4.83
N LEU A 43 0.18 20.86 -4.34
CA LEU A 43 0.23 20.26 -3.01
C LEU A 43 1.45 19.34 -2.87
N GLY A 44 1.73 18.51 -3.88
CA GLY A 44 2.89 17.63 -3.87
C GLY A 44 4.23 18.36 -3.90
N LEU A 45 4.29 19.54 -4.53
CA LEU A 45 5.46 20.43 -4.47
C LEU A 45 5.62 21.03 -3.08
N LEU A 46 4.53 21.57 -2.51
CA LEU A 46 4.49 22.16 -1.17
C LEU A 46 4.86 21.15 -0.07
N ILE A 47 4.42 19.89 -0.20
CA ILE A 47 4.76 18.82 0.75
C ILE A 47 6.25 18.52 0.69
N ARG A 48 6.82 18.36 -0.51
CA ARG A 48 8.26 18.11 -0.67
C ARG A 48 9.10 19.28 -0.15
N ALA A 49 8.72 20.51 -0.50
CA ALA A 49 9.38 21.71 -0.02
C ALA A 49 9.25 21.87 1.52
N GLY A 50 8.10 21.52 2.09
CA GLY A 50 7.86 21.59 3.53
C GLY A 50 8.63 20.54 4.34
N VAL A 51 8.95 19.38 3.74
CA VAL A 51 9.83 18.37 4.35
C VAL A 51 11.29 18.80 4.28
N GLU A 52 11.71 19.50 3.22
CA GLU A 52 13.08 19.98 3.05
C GLU A 52 13.38 21.21 3.90
N ASN A 53 12.52 22.23 3.86
CA ASN A 53 12.65 23.45 4.67
C ASN A 53 11.28 24.01 5.04
N GLY A 54 10.78 23.59 6.21
CA GLY A 54 9.51 24.08 6.73
C GLY A 54 9.50 25.58 6.94
N GLU A 55 10.51 26.15 7.58
CA GLU A 55 10.54 27.59 7.87
C GLU A 55 10.44 28.47 6.60
N MET A 56 11.06 28.04 5.50
CA MET A 56 10.99 28.74 4.20
C MET A 56 9.57 28.73 3.62
N VAL A 57 8.86 27.60 3.69
CA VAL A 57 7.50 27.49 3.17
C VAL A 57 6.51 28.30 4.04
N GLU A 58 6.76 28.41 5.34
CA GLU A 58 6.00 29.30 6.24
C GLU A 58 6.26 30.78 5.97
N ALA A 59 7.51 31.16 5.68
CA ALA A 59 7.87 32.53 5.28
C ALA A 59 7.19 32.95 3.96
N LEU A 60 6.90 32.01 3.06
CA LEU A 60 6.12 32.23 1.84
C LEU A 60 4.61 32.40 2.08
N GLY A 61 4.16 32.39 3.34
CA GLY A 61 2.76 32.59 3.74
C GLY A 61 1.92 31.31 3.75
N TYR A 62 2.52 30.14 3.51
CA TYR A 62 1.82 28.86 3.58
C TYR A 62 1.85 28.29 5.01
N ARG A 63 0.68 27.97 5.56
CA ARG A 63 0.58 27.34 6.88
C ARG A 63 0.89 25.85 6.81
N ILE A 64 2.14 25.49 7.10
CA ILE A 64 2.63 24.11 7.01
C ILE A 64 1.90 23.16 7.94
N ARG A 65 1.57 23.61 9.14
CA ARG A 65 0.77 22.82 10.08
C ARG A 65 -0.56 22.34 9.46
N ARG A 66 -1.24 23.18 8.67
CA ARG A 66 -2.48 22.78 7.98
C ARG A 66 -2.22 21.79 6.85
N LEU A 67 -1.11 21.96 6.14
CA LEU A 67 -0.69 21.05 5.08
C LEU A 67 -0.44 19.64 5.64
N PHE A 68 0.34 19.51 6.71
CA PHE A 68 0.62 18.23 7.35
C PHE A 68 -0.64 17.57 7.94
N VAL A 69 -1.53 18.34 8.56
CA VAL A 69 -2.82 17.81 9.05
C VAL A 69 -3.66 17.26 7.90
N LEU A 70 -3.70 17.94 6.75
CA LEU A 70 -4.46 17.50 5.59
C LEU A 70 -3.86 16.22 4.98
N VAL A 71 -2.53 16.13 4.90
CA VAL A 71 -1.83 14.91 4.45
C VAL A 71 -2.05 13.75 5.42
N PHE A 72 -1.97 14.01 6.72
CA PHE A 72 -2.22 12.99 7.75
C PHE A 72 -3.67 12.49 7.71
N ALA A 73 -4.64 13.38 7.57
CA ALA A 73 -6.05 13.04 7.42
C ALA A 73 -6.28 12.22 6.14
N ALA A 74 -5.69 12.61 5.01
CA ALA A 74 -5.77 11.86 3.76
C ALA A 74 -5.13 10.47 3.89
N GLY A 75 -3.95 10.34 4.50
CA GLY A 75 -3.29 9.07 4.75
C GLY A 75 -4.12 8.14 5.65
N SER A 76 -4.72 8.70 6.71
CA SER A 76 -5.60 7.96 7.62
C SER A 76 -6.87 7.47 6.91
N ALA A 77 -7.47 8.30 6.04
CA ALA A 77 -8.62 7.92 5.24
C ALA A 77 -8.28 6.78 4.25
N LEU A 78 -7.12 6.85 3.60
CA LEU A 78 -6.64 5.80 2.69
C LEU A 78 -6.35 4.49 3.44
N ALA A 79 -5.75 4.57 4.64
CA ALA A 79 -5.54 3.41 5.50
C ALA A 79 -6.87 2.77 5.93
N GLY A 80 -7.86 3.58 6.30
CA GLY A 80 -9.21 3.11 6.63
C GLY A 80 -9.89 2.43 5.44
N LEU A 81 -9.80 3.02 4.24
CA LEU A 81 -10.32 2.42 3.01
C LEU A 81 -9.69 1.05 2.74
N GLY A 82 -8.36 0.94 2.84
CA GLY A 82 -7.66 -0.33 2.69
C GLY A 82 -8.07 -1.38 3.74
N GLY A 83 -8.23 -0.97 5.00
CA GLY A 83 -8.67 -1.83 6.09
C GLY A 83 -10.09 -2.38 5.89
N VAL A 84 -11.04 -1.54 5.48
CA VAL A 84 -12.41 -1.97 5.16
C VAL A 84 -12.41 -2.96 4.00
N MET A 85 -11.62 -2.69 2.95
CA MET A 85 -11.52 -3.60 1.80
C MET A 85 -10.93 -4.96 2.18
N TRP A 86 -9.93 -4.98 3.05
CA TRP A 86 -9.34 -6.22 3.56
C TRP A 86 -10.30 -7.00 4.47
N GLY A 87 -10.98 -6.31 5.40
CA GLY A 87 -11.96 -6.94 6.29
C GLY A 87 -13.12 -7.56 5.53
N LEU A 88 -13.59 -6.89 4.47
CA LEU A 88 -14.64 -7.41 3.62
C LEU A 88 -14.17 -8.57 2.72
N TYR A 89 -12.86 -8.67 2.43
CA TYR A 89 -12.27 -9.79 1.69
C TYR A 89 -12.16 -11.08 2.54
N LYS A 90 -11.71 -10.97 3.80
CA LYS A 90 -11.40 -12.14 4.64
C LYS A 90 -12.62 -12.79 5.30
N GLU A 91 -13.77 -12.10 5.36
CA GLU A 91 -15.04 -12.50 6.01
C GLU A 91 -14.98 -12.89 7.50
N SER A 92 -13.80 -13.18 8.03
CA SER A 92 -13.53 -13.58 9.40
C SER A 92 -12.57 -12.57 10.01
N LEU A 93 -13.04 -11.82 11.01
CA LEU A 93 -12.25 -10.86 11.76
C LEU A 93 -11.75 -11.55 13.04
N THR A 94 -10.43 -11.60 13.21
CA THR A 94 -9.80 -12.08 14.45
C THR A 94 -9.08 -10.92 15.15
N ALA A 95 -9.00 -10.95 16.48
CA ALA A 95 -8.38 -9.88 17.25
C ALA A 95 -6.88 -9.67 16.91
N ALA A 96 -6.20 -10.75 16.54
CA ALA A 96 -4.78 -10.72 16.14
C ALA A 96 -4.52 -10.14 14.73
N MET A 97 -5.57 -9.91 13.92
CA MET A 97 -5.42 -9.55 12.50
C MET A 97 -4.65 -8.23 12.29
N GLY A 98 -4.78 -7.29 13.23
CA GLY A 98 -4.05 -6.01 13.16
C GLY A 98 -2.53 -6.20 13.20
N GLY A 99 -2.05 -7.15 14.02
CA GLY A 99 -0.62 -7.46 14.12
C GLY A 99 -0.07 -8.02 12.82
N ASP A 100 -0.77 -9.00 12.24
CA ASP A 100 -0.37 -9.63 10.98
C ASP A 100 -0.34 -8.63 9.81
N ILE A 101 -1.36 -7.77 9.72
CA ILE A 101 -1.42 -6.70 8.70
C ILE A 101 -0.28 -5.70 8.90
N MET A 102 0.01 -5.31 10.15
CA MET A 102 1.09 -4.37 10.44
C MET A 102 2.44 -4.92 9.99
N VAL A 103 2.73 -6.19 10.29
CA VAL A 103 3.95 -6.86 9.81
C VAL A 103 4.00 -6.90 8.29
N MET A 104 2.91 -7.26 7.63
CA MET A 104 2.82 -7.32 6.16
C MET A 104 3.05 -5.94 5.52
N VAL A 105 2.48 -4.88 6.09
CA VAL A 105 2.67 -3.49 5.64
C VAL A 105 4.12 -3.04 5.84
N PHE A 106 4.75 -3.38 6.96
CA PHE A 106 6.18 -3.09 7.19
C PHE A 106 7.06 -3.73 6.12
N ILE A 107 6.84 -5.01 5.81
CA ILE A 107 7.57 -5.72 4.76
C ILE A 107 7.43 -4.96 3.42
N VAL A 108 6.21 -4.60 3.04
CA VAL A 108 5.94 -3.88 1.79
C VAL A 108 6.64 -2.52 1.74
N ILE A 109 6.62 -1.75 2.83
CA ILE A 109 7.26 -0.43 2.91
C ILE A 109 8.79 -0.55 2.81
N ILE A 110 9.36 -1.55 3.47
CA ILE A 110 10.81 -1.81 3.43
C ILE A 110 11.24 -2.19 2.01
N ILE A 111 10.50 -3.09 1.35
CA ILE A 111 10.77 -3.51 -0.04
C ILE A 111 10.62 -2.33 -1.01
N GLY A 112 9.56 -1.55 -0.86
CA GLY A 112 9.24 -0.43 -1.75
C GLY A 112 10.17 0.78 -1.58
N GLY A 113 10.63 1.03 -0.36
CA GLY A 113 11.45 2.17 0.02
C GLY A 113 10.66 3.26 0.74
N LEU A 114 11.19 3.73 1.88
CA LEU A 114 10.60 4.79 2.69
C LEU A 114 10.50 6.10 1.87
N GLY A 115 9.27 6.58 1.64
CA GLY A 115 9.01 7.84 0.95
C GLY A 115 8.72 7.74 -0.55
N SER A 116 8.70 6.54 -1.14
CA SER A 116 8.38 6.33 -2.57
C SER A 116 7.01 5.67 -2.76
N VAL A 117 5.99 6.45 -3.18
CA VAL A 117 4.65 5.89 -3.48
C VAL A 117 4.71 4.84 -4.60
N GLY A 118 5.50 5.10 -5.65
CA GLY A 118 5.69 4.16 -6.75
C GLY A 118 6.42 2.89 -6.32
N GLY A 119 7.46 3.04 -5.49
CA GLY A 119 8.20 1.91 -4.91
C GLY A 119 7.30 1.02 -4.05
N CYS A 120 6.49 1.63 -3.17
CA CYS A 120 5.53 0.90 -2.32
C CYS A 120 4.49 0.13 -3.14
N PHE A 121 4.00 0.68 -4.26
CA PHE A 121 3.04 -0.02 -5.13
C PHE A 121 3.66 -1.26 -5.77
N ILE A 122 4.87 -1.14 -6.31
CA ILE A 122 5.58 -2.29 -6.89
C ILE A 122 5.93 -3.31 -5.78
N GLY A 123 6.36 -2.84 -4.61
CA GLY A 123 6.64 -3.68 -3.45
C GLY A 123 5.41 -4.48 -2.99
N ALA A 124 4.24 -3.84 -2.95
CA ALA A 124 2.98 -4.49 -2.60
C ALA A 124 2.58 -5.56 -3.62
N LEU A 125 2.72 -5.26 -4.93
CA LEU A 125 2.45 -6.22 -5.99
C LEU A 125 3.39 -7.42 -5.92
N LEU A 126 4.69 -7.20 -5.80
CA LEU A 126 5.69 -8.27 -5.69
C LEU A 126 5.42 -9.14 -4.46
N MET A 127 5.19 -8.52 -3.30
CA MET A 127 4.89 -9.22 -2.06
C MET A 127 3.62 -10.08 -2.21
N ALA A 128 2.54 -9.52 -2.77
CA ALA A 128 1.29 -10.23 -2.98
C ALA A 128 1.44 -11.39 -3.99
N LEU A 129 2.17 -11.20 -5.09
CA LEU A 129 2.42 -12.26 -6.07
C LEU A 129 3.18 -13.41 -5.43
N VAL A 130 4.29 -13.11 -4.76
CA VAL A 130 5.13 -14.16 -4.16
C VAL A 130 4.40 -14.84 -3.02
N ALA A 131 3.63 -14.13 -2.19
CA ALA A 131 2.79 -14.74 -1.16
C ALA A 131 1.74 -15.70 -1.75
N ASN A 132 1.13 -15.35 -2.90
CA ASN A 132 0.18 -16.23 -3.59
C ASN A 132 0.88 -17.46 -4.19
N TYR A 133 1.99 -17.28 -4.92
CA TYR A 133 2.73 -18.39 -5.53
C TYR A 133 3.35 -19.33 -4.48
N ALA A 134 3.93 -18.79 -3.42
CA ALA A 134 4.48 -19.59 -2.32
C ALA A 134 3.38 -20.34 -1.55
N GLY A 135 2.22 -19.71 -1.35
CA GLY A 135 1.05 -20.34 -0.75
C GLY A 135 0.49 -21.50 -1.58
N PHE A 136 0.58 -21.42 -2.91
CA PHE A 136 0.15 -22.49 -3.82
C PHE A 136 1.11 -23.69 -3.81
N LEU A 137 2.43 -23.45 -3.79
CA LEU A 137 3.44 -24.53 -3.84
C LEU A 137 3.57 -25.29 -2.51
N VAL A 138 3.61 -24.60 -1.36
CA VAL A 138 3.77 -25.24 -0.04
C VAL A 138 2.98 -24.50 1.07
N PRO A 139 1.73 -24.88 1.36
CA PRO A 139 0.87 -24.22 2.33
C PRO A 139 1.44 -24.17 3.76
N LYS A 140 2.21 -25.19 4.17
CA LYS A 140 2.85 -25.26 5.51
C LYS A 140 4.01 -24.26 5.69
N LEU A 141 4.59 -23.76 4.60
CA LEU A 141 5.64 -22.74 4.64
C LEU A 141 5.10 -21.31 4.53
N ALA A 142 3.80 -21.09 4.28
CA ALA A 142 3.25 -19.77 3.98
C ALA A 142 3.51 -18.71 5.07
N LEU A 143 3.50 -19.10 6.35
CA LEU A 143 3.81 -18.20 7.47
C LEU A 143 5.31 -17.84 7.56
N VAL A 144 6.20 -18.83 7.37
CA VAL A 144 7.66 -18.63 7.40
C VAL A 144 8.15 -17.96 6.12
N SER A 145 7.43 -18.17 5.01
CA SER A 145 7.71 -17.62 3.69
C SER A 145 7.72 -16.10 3.68
N ASN A 146 6.75 -15.43 4.32
CA ASN A 146 6.71 -13.97 4.37
C ASN A 146 7.97 -13.35 4.99
N ILE A 147 8.49 -13.95 6.07
CA ILE A 147 9.70 -13.49 6.76
C ILE A 147 10.95 -13.82 5.92
N LEU A 148 11.03 -15.02 5.36
CA LEU A 148 12.12 -15.42 4.45
C LEU A 148 12.22 -14.52 3.22
N LEU A 149 11.08 -14.10 2.67
CA LEU A 149 10.98 -13.23 1.52
C LEU A 149 11.48 -11.82 1.85
N MET A 150 11.09 -11.28 3.02
CA MET A 150 11.64 -10.03 3.54
C MET A 150 13.16 -10.11 3.67
N ILE A 151 13.68 -11.19 4.28
CA ILE A 151 15.11 -11.42 4.45
C ILE A 151 15.81 -11.52 3.09
N ALA A 152 15.25 -12.28 2.14
CA ALA A 152 15.80 -12.47 0.80
C ALA A 152 15.83 -11.15 0.01
N VAL A 153 14.78 -10.34 0.07
CA VAL A 153 14.74 -9.04 -0.61
C VAL A 153 15.70 -8.04 0.02
N LEU A 154 15.81 -8.01 1.35
CA LEU A 154 16.79 -7.18 2.04
C LEU A 154 18.24 -7.58 1.73
N LEU A 155 18.51 -8.89 1.58
CA LEU A 155 19.81 -9.41 1.15
C LEU A 155 20.12 -9.02 -0.30
N TRP A 156 19.12 -9.01 -1.18
CA TRP A 156 19.29 -8.67 -2.59
C TRP A 156 19.41 -7.15 -2.81
N ARG A 157 18.64 -6.33 -2.08
CA ARG A 157 18.67 -4.87 -2.16
C ARG A 157 18.35 -4.20 -0.82
N PRO A 158 19.37 -3.85 -0.02
CA PRO A 158 19.18 -3.30 1.34
C PRO A 158 18.57 -1.89 1.36
N THR A 159 18.54 -1.18 0.23
CA THR A 159 17.95 0.16 0.11
C THR A 159 16.49 0.16 -0.36
N GLY A 160 15.92 -0.96 -0.83
CA GLY A 160 14.59 -0.98 -1.44
C GLY A 160 14.61 -0.61 -2.94
N LEU A 161 13.49 -0.84 -3.64
CA LEU A 161 13.44 -0.85 -5.10
C LEU A 161 13.68 0.55 -5.73
N TYR A 162 13.17 1.61 -5.10
CA TYR A 162 13.31 3.00 -5.53
C TYR A 162 13.44 3.92 -4.31
N THR A 163 14.66 4.19 -3.85
CA THR A 163 14.90 5.20 -2.79
C THR A 163 14.86 6.61 -3.38
N VAL A 164 14.01 7.47 -2.81
CA VAL A 164 13.98 8.92 -3.13
C VAL A 164 14.98 9.69 -2.26
N VAL A 165 15.67 9.03 -1.33
CA VAL A 165 16.78 9.64 -0.58
C VAL A 165 17.98 9.80 -1.50
N ARG A 166 17.99 10.92 -2.23
CA ARG A 166 19.16 11.42 -2.94
C ARG A 166 20.04 12.08 -1.88
N ARG A 167 21.20 11.48 -1.63
CA ARG A 167 22.30 12.10 -0.90
C ARG A 167 22.92 13.21 -1.74
#